data_AF-A0A2D6GJX7-F1
#
_entry.id   AF-A0A2D6GJX7-F1
#
_cell.length_a   1.000
_cell.length_b   1.000
_cell.length_c   1.000
_cell.angle_alpha   90.00
_cell.angle_beta   90.00
_cell.angle_gamma   90.00
#
_symmetry.space_group_name_H-M   'P 1'
#
loop_
_entity.id
_entity.type
_entity.pdbx_description
1 polymer ?
#
loop_
_entity_poly.entity_id
_entity_poly.type
_entity_poly.pdbx_seq_one_letter_code
_entity_poly.pdbx_strand_id
1 'polypeptide(L)'
;MIDDMELSSSDQELMTDINAAIVRFIQSDESQLQMEPMNSYRRRMVHKIGIEYKLSSESTGEGDSRSVRLSKTATTAIPENINKKRVIDRGIEIFYAKPGAEIVLRNDGSFGVSLKERENKILDRRTVEEGEFRIRDNKIICKQDSNW
;
A
#
# COMPACT_ATOMS: atom_id res chain seq x y z
N MET A 1 9.92 -2.44 -8.24
CA MET A 1 8.87 -2.27 -9.28
C MET A 1 8.04 -3.55 -9.30
N ILE A 2 6.91 -3.55 -8.59
CA ILE A 2 5.89 -4.62 -8.64
C ILE A 2 4.95 -4.24 -9.80
N ASP A 3 5.50 -4.21 -11.02
CA ASP A 3 4.88 -3.46 -12.13
C ASP A 3 3.83 -4.27 -12.92
N ASP A 4 3.59 -5.53 -12.55
CA ASP A 4 2.71 -6.45 -13.29
C ASP A 4 1.63 -7.13 -12.42
N MET A 5 1.34 -6.60 -11.22
CA MET A 5 0.22 -7.11 -10.42
C MET A 5 -0.79 -6.00 -10.20
N GLU A 6 -2.01 -6.18 -10.71
CA GLU A 6 -3.18 -5.52 -10.16
C GLU A 6 -3.37 -6.03 -8.73
N LEU A 7 -2.79 -5.31 -7.77
CA LEU A 7 -2.87 -5.66 -6.36
C LEU A 7 -4.27 -5.35 -5.84
N SER A 8 -4.97 -6.38 -5.36
CA SER A 8 -6.20 -6.17 -4.62
C SER A 8 -5.92 -5.40 -3.31
N SER A 9 -6.96 -4.83 -2.70
CA SER A 9 -6.84 -4.19 -1.39
C SER A 9 -6.26 -5.14 -0.33
N SER A 10 -6.66 -6.42 -0.35
CA SER A 10 -6.12 -7.46 0.53
C SER A 10 -4.64 -7.75 0.29
N ASP A 11 -4.16 -7.63 -0.96
CA ASP A 11 -2.74 -7.80 -1.27
C ASP A 11 -1.90 -6.65 -0.73
N GLN A 12 -2.43 -5.42 -0.77
CA GLN A 12 -1.76 -4.23 -0.25
C GLN A 12 -1.63 -4.27 1.28
N GLU A 13 -2.68 -4.71 1.98
CA GLU A 13 -2.63 -4.94 3.43
C GLU A 13 -1.54 -5.97 3.77
N LEU A 14 -1.54 -7.11 3.07
CA LEU A 14 -0.53 -8.15 3.27
C LEU A 14 0.90 -7.64 2.99
N MET A 15 1.11 -6.86 1.92
CA MET A 15 2.41 -6.26 1.64
C MET A 15 2.85 -5.33 2.76
N THR A 16 1.93 -4.54 3.32
CA THR A 16 2.20 -3.63 4.42
C THR A 16 2.65 -4.40 5.66
N ASP A 17 1.96 -5.49 5.99
CA ASP A 17 2.30 -6.36 7.12
C ASP A 17 3.67 -7.03 6.94
N ILE A 18 3.95 -7.55 5.74
CA ILE A 18 5.25 -8.16 5.42
C ILE A 18 6.37 -7.12 5.54
N ASN A 19 6.19 -5.92 4.98
CA ASN A 19 7.16 -4.84 5.07
C ASN A 19 7.43 -4.45 6.52
N ALA A 20 6.39 -4.30 7.33
CA ALA A 20 6.53 -3.97 8.75
C ALA A 20 7.29 -5.06 9.51
N ALA A 21 7.02 -6.35 9.23
CA ALA A 21 7.76 -7.47 9.82
C ALA A 21 9.24 -7.48 9.41
N ILE A 22 9.53 -7.24 8.13
CA ILE A 22 10.91 -7.19 7.62
C ILE A 22 11.68 -6.01 8.23
N VAL A 23 11.08 -4.83 8.34
CA VAL A 23 11.72 -3.67 8.97
C VAL A 23 12.10 -3.97 10.41
N ARG A 24 11.16 -4.55 11.20
CA ARG A 24 11.43 -4.97 12.57
C ARG A 24 12.56 -6.00 12.64
N PHE A 25 12.57 -6.97 11.73
CA PHE A 25 13.63 -7.97 11.65
C PHE A 25 14.99 -7.35 11.31
N ILE A 26 15.07 -6.42 10.35
CA ILE A 26 16.34 -5.78 10.00
C ILE A 26 16.91 -5.00 11.18
N GLN A 27 16.03 -4.36 11.96
CA GLN A 27 16.39 -3.59 13.14
C GLN A 27 16.67 -4.43 14.40
N SER A 28 16.32 -5.72 14.42
CA SER A 28 16.61 -6.62 15.54
C SER A 28 18.01 -7.23 15.44
N ASP A 29 18.47 -7.95 16.46
CA ASP A 29 19.73 -8.71 16.43
C ASP A 29 19.56 -10.13 15.83
N GLU A 30 18.36 -10.47 15.35
CA GLU A 30 18.09 -11.78 14.78
C GLU A 30 18.82 -11.96 13.44
N SER A 31 19.33 -13.17 13.20
CA SER A 31 20.01 -13.52 11.95
C SER A 31 19.04 -13.96 10.84
N GLN A 32 17.88 -14.52 11.23
CA GLN A 32 16.89 -15.10 10.33
C GLN A 32 15.47 -14.81 10.82
N LEU A 33 14.57 -14.48 9.89
CA LEU A 33 13.14 -14.36 10.11
C LEU A 33 12.42 -15.53 9.43
N GLN A 34 11.74 -16.35 10.23
CA GLN A 34 10.88 -17.43 9.74
C GLN A 34 9.44 -16.91 9.64
N MET A 35 8.89 -16.91 8.43
CA MET A 35 7.50 -16.51 8.22
C MET A 35 6.55 -17.68 8.53
N GLU A 36 5.29 -17.35 8.80
CA GLU A 36 4.21 -18.33 8.91
C GLU A 36 4.01 -19.10 7.58
N PRO A 37 3.52 -20.37 7.65
CA PRO A 37 3.14 -21.11 6.45
C PRO A 37 2.15 -20.35 5.58
N MET A 38 2.37 -20.35 4.27
CA MET A 38 1.57 -19.55 3.34
C MET A 38 1.53 -20.20 1.95
N ASN A 39 0.50 -19.89 1.15
CA ASN A 39 0.38 -20.43 -0.21
C ASN A 39 1.47 -19.89 -1.16
N SER A 40 1.61 -20.50 -2.35
CA SER A 40 2.65 -20.18 -3.33
C SER A 40 2.65 -18.71 -3.76
N TYR A 41 1.47 -18.10 -3.91
CA TYR A 41 1.32 -16.69 -4.28
C TYR A 41 1.90 -15.76 -3.21
N ARG A 42 1.56 -15.99 -1.94
CA ARG A 42 2.10 -15.20 -0.82
C ARG A 42 3.60 -15.41 -0.66
N ARG A 43 4.11 -16.65 -0.82
CA ARG A 43 5.57 -16.91 -0.78
C ARG A 43 6.30 -16.10 -1.86
N ARG A 44 5.77 -16.08 -3.09
CA ARG A 44 6.33 -15.28 -4.19
C ARG A 44 6.38 -13.79 -3.85
N MET A 45 5.36 -13.27 -3.16
CA MET A 45 5.32 -11.88 -2.71
C MET A 45 6.42 -11.59 -1.69
N VAL A 46 6.59 -12.44 -0.68
CA VAL A 46 7.67 -12.29 0.32
C VAL A 46 9.05 -12.33 -0.34
N HIS A 47 9.29 -13.25 -1.28
CA HIS A 47 10.54 -13.30 -2.04
C HIS A 47 10.80 -12.00 -2.81
N LYS A 48 9.79 -11.47 -3.51
CA LYS A 48 9.91 -10.19 -4.24
C LYS A 48 10.24 -9.02 -3.30
N ILE A 49 9.53 -8.92 -2.18
CA ILE A 49 9.78 -7.87 -1.18
C ILE A 49 11.19 -8.04 -0.62
N GLY A 50 11.59 -9.26 -0.22
CA GLY A 50 12.92 -9.52 0.33
C GLY A 50 14.07 -9.08 -0.58
N ILE A 51 13.91 -9.18 -1.90
CA ILE A 51 14.90 -8.67 -2.88
C ILE A 51 15.06 -7.15 -2.75
N GLU A 52 13.99 -6.39 -2.53
CA GLU A 52 14.07 -4.93 -2.38
C GLU A 52 14.90 -4.52 -1.15
N TYR A 53 14.83 -5.31 -0.07
CA TYR A 53 15.63 -5.15 1.15
C TYR A 53 17.02 -5.79 1.08
N LYS A 54 17.38 -6.39 -0.06
CA LYS A 54 18.64 -7.14 -0.25
C LYS A 54 18.82 -8.25 0.80
N LEU A 55 17.73 -8.93 1.12
CA LEU A 55 17.71 -10.13 1.96
C LEU A 55 17.93 -11.38 1.12
N SER A 56 18.54 -12.40 1.72
CA SER A 56 18.46 -13.76 1.18
C SER A 56 17.10 -14.34 1.54
N SER A 57 16.51 -15.13 0.64
CA SER A 57 15.18 -15.70 0.85
C SER A 57 15.09 -17.13 0.35
N GLU A 58 14.52 -18.01 1.15
CA GLU A 58 14.40 -19.44 0.86
C GLU A 58 13.02 -19.96 1.29
N SER A 59 12.39 -20.80 0.46
CA SER A 59 11.16 -21.49 0.86
C SER A 59 11.51 -22.78 1.62
N THR A 60 11.07 -22.91 2.86
CA THR A 60 11.34 -24.06 3.74
C THR A 60 10.04 -24.80 4.09
N GLY A 61 10.12 -26.09 4.44
CA GLY A 61 8.96 -26.95 4.74
C GLY A 61 8.28 -27.56 3.49
N GLU A 62 7.27 -28.40 3.74
CA GLU A 62 6.57 -29.18 2.70
C GLU A 62 5.05 -29.01 2.77
N GLY A 63 4.39 -29.09 1.63
CA GLY A 63 2.92 -28.97 1.53
C GLY A 63 2.38 -27.71 2.22
N ASP A 64 1.47 -27.93 3.17
CA ASP A 64 0.80 -26.86 3.93
C ASP A 64 1.67 -26.22 5.01
N SER A 65 2.81 -26.84 5.37
CA SER A 65 3.79 -26.27 6.30
C SER A 65 4.80 -25.33 5.61
N ARG A 66 4.70 -25.20 4.28
CA ARG A 66 5.69 -24.50 3.49
C ARG A 66 5.61 -22.98 3.68
N SER A 67 6.74 -22.40 4.03
CA SER A 67 6.90 -21.00 4.45
C SER A 67 8.15 -20.38 3.80
N VAL A 68 8.41 -19.09 4.06
CA VAL A 68 9.62 -18.39 3.60
C VAL A 68 10.48 -18.04 4.79
N ARG A 69 11.78 -18.30 4.68
CA ARG A 69 12.81 -17.84 5.59
C ARG A 69 13.60 -16.70 4.94
N LEU A 70 13.77 -15.62 5.66
CA LEU A 70 14.57 -14.46 5.26
C LEU A 70 15.82 -14.38 6.13
N SER A 71 16.96 -14.08 5.50
CA SER A 71 18.25 -13.95 6.21
C SER A 71 18.94 -12.65 5.81
N LYS A 72 19.57 -11.99 6.78
CA LYS A 72 20.37 -10.78 6.53
C LYS A 72 21.60 -11.13 5.69
N THR A 73 21.99 -10.21 4.83
CA THR A 73 23.20 -10.25 4.01
C THR A 73 24.06 -9.04 4.33
N ALA A 74 25.31 -9.03 3.85
CA ALA A 74 26.22 -7.89 4.01
C ALA A 74 25.70 -6.59 3.37
N THR A 75 24.69 -6.69 2.48
CA THR A 75 24.12 -5.53 1.78
C THR A 75 22.68 -5.23 2.20
N THR A 76 22.15 -5.94 3.20
CA THR A 76 20.80 -5.72 3.71
C THR A 76 20.61 -4.28 4.14
N ALA A 77 19.54 -3.66 3.66
CA ALA A 77 19.21 -2.27 3.94
C ALA A 77 17.70 -2.07 3.91
N ILE A 78 17.24 -1.05 4.61
CA ILE A 78 15.85 -0.55 4.54
C ILE A 78 15.81 0.45 3.37
N PRO A 79 15.23 0.11 2.19
CA PRO A 79 15.07 1.07 1.11
C PRO A 79 14.34 2.36 1.55
N GLU A 80 14.82 3.51 1.10
CA GLU A 80 14.23 4.83 1.43
C GLU A 80 12.76 4.97 0.94
N ASN A 81 12.32 4.12 0.02
CA ASN A 81 11.01 4.17 -0.63
C ASN A 81 9.96 3.16 -0.08
N ILE A 82 10.24 2.39 0.98
CA ILE A 82 9.35 1.32 1.50
C ILE A 82 7.94 1.83 1.80
N ASN A 83 7.83 3.08 2.26
CA ASN A 83 6.59 3.71 2.67
C ASN A 83 6.12 4.77 1.68
N LYS A 84 6.44 4.66 0.37
CA LYS A 84 5.68 5.43 -0.62
C LYS A 84 4.26 4.88 -0.63
N LYS A 85 3.43 5.38 0.31
CA LYS A 85 1.97 5.34 0.21
C LYS A 85 1.65 5.67 -1.24
N ARG A 86 0.90 4.80 -1.90
CA ARG A 86 0.43 5.06 -3.25
C ARG A 86 -0.13 6.47 -3.26
N VAL A 87 0.52 7.36 -4.01
CA VAL A 87 0.06 8.74 -4.13
C VAL A 87 -0.93 8.74 -5.29
N ILE A 88 -2.19 8.96 -4.96
CA ILE A 88 -3.24 9.21 -5.95
C ILE A 88 -3.25 10.70 -6.21
N ASP A 89 -2.80 11.04 -7.40
CA ASP A 89 -2.80 12.39 -7.95
C ASP A 89 -3.29 12.32 -9.39
N ARG A 90 -4.28 13.15 -9.73
CA ARG A 90 -4.89 13.28 -11.07
C ARG A 90 -4.43 14.57 -11.78
N GLY A 91 -3.40 15.23 -11.23
CA GLY A 91 -2.81 16.44 -11.74
C GLY A 91 -3.81 17.59 -11.75
N ILE A 92 -4.04 18.13 -12.94
CA ILE A 92 -4.92 19.29 -13.19
C ILE A 92 -6.36 18.89 -13.58
N GLU A 93 -6.66 17.59 -13.62
CA GLU A 93 -8.00 17.10 -13.99
C GLU A 93 -9.05 17.59 -13.00
N ILE A 94 -10.14 18.16 -13.53
CA ILE A 94 -11.26 18.69 -12.76
C ILE A 94 -12.41 17.70 -12.86
N PHE A 95 -12.92 17.30 -11.69
CA PHE A 95 -14.10 16.46 -11.55
C PHE A 95 -15.28 17.30 -11.08
N TYR A 96 -16.47 16.87 -11.46
CA TYR A 96 -17.72 17.55 -11.14
C TYR A 96 -18.59 16.72 -10.21
N ALA A 97 -19.24 17.40 -9.27
CA ALA A 97 -20.20 16.82 -8.35
C ALA A 97 -21.37 17.78 -8.15
N LYS A 98 -22.47 17.28 -7.59
CA LYS A 98 -23.56 18.15 -7.14
C LYS A 98 -23.02 19.08 -6.04
N PRO A 99 -23.30 20.40 -6.07
CA PRO A 99 -23.02 21.30 -4.96
C PRO A 99 -23.52 20.75 -3.62
N GLY A 100 -22.66 20.77 -2.60
CA GLY A 100 -22.90 20.20 -1.28
C GLY A 100 -22.77 18.67 -1.20
N ALA A 101 -22.34 17.98 -2.27
CA ALA A 101 -22.11 16.54 -2.21
C ALA A 101 -20.83 16.23 -1.42
N GLU A 102 -20.92 15.22 -0.57
CA GLU A 102 -19.76 14.66 0.13
C GLU A 102 -19.09 13.62 -0.77
N ILE A 103 -17.88 13.94 -1.23
CA ILE A 103 -17.03 13.08 -2.04
C ILE A 103 -16.01 12.37 -1.15
N VAL A 104 -15.77 11.10 -1.45
CA VAL A 104 -14.83 10.22 -0.77
C VAL A 104 -13.79 9.75 -1.78
N LEU A 105 -12.51 9.83 -1.40
CA LEU A 105 -11.38 9.21 -2.08
C LEU A 105 -10.98 7.94 -1.30
N ARG A 106 -10.85 6.81 -2.00
CA ARG A 106 -10.56 5.50 -1.38
C ARG A 106 -9.11 5.09 -1.56
N ASN A 107 -8.65 4.17 -0.71
CA ASN A 107 -7.29 3.62 -0.74
C ASN A 107 -6.88 3.02 -2.10
N ASP A 108 -7.85 2.54 -2.88
CA ASP A 108 -7.62 1.97 -4.21
C ASP A 108 -7.54 3.02 -5.34
N GLY A 109 -7.81 4.29 -5.04
CA GLY A 109 -7.84 5.40 -6.00
C GLY A 109 -9.19 5.64 -6.67
N SER A 110 -10.21 4.84 -6.35
CA SER A 110 -11.58 5.16 -6.73
C SER A 110 -12.12 6.31 -5.87
N PHE A 111 -13.05 7.08 -6.43
CA PHE A 111 -13.68 8.19 -5.73
C PHE A 111 -15.14 8.35 -6.15
N GLY A 112 -15.94 9.03 -5.35
CA GLY A 112 -17.35 9.30 -5.66
C GLY A 112 -18.13 9.77 -4.44
N VAL A 113 -19.46 9.84 -4.57
CA VAL A 113 -20.35 10.24 -3.48
C VAL A 113 -20.29 9.21 -2.34
N SER A 114 -20.26 9.70 -1.11
CA SER A 114 -20.26 8.90 0.13
C SER A 114 -21.50 8.00 0.22
N LEU A 115 -21.31 6.67 0.23
CA LEU A 115 -22.39 5.68 0.31
C LEU A 115 -22.17 4.71 1.49
N LYS A 116 -22.40 5.15 2.73
CA LYS A 116 -22.32 4.31 3.96
C LYS A 116 -21.11 3.33 3.96
N GLU A 117 -19.92 3.87 3.72
CA GLU A 117 -18.72 3.07 3.49
C GLU A 117 -17.97 2.80 4.81
N ARG A 118 -17.21 1.70 4.85
CA ARG A 118 -16.33 1.41 6.00
C ARG A 118 -15.19 2.44 6.03
N GLU A 119 -14.98 3.10 7.16
CA GLU A 119 -13.98 4.19 7.29
C GLU A 119 -12.55 3.74 6.96
N ASN A 120 -12.21 2.49 7.21
CA ASN A 120 -10.88 1.95 6.95
C ASN A 120 -10.47 1.93 5.46
N LYS A 121 -11.41 2.22 4.53
CA LYS A 121 -11.14 2.31 3.08
C LYS A 121 -10.98 3.73 2.57
N ILE A 122 -11.19 4.75 3.42
CA ILE A 122 -11.22 6.15 3.04
C ILE A 122 -9.84 6.77 3.23
N LEU A 123 -9.29 7.36 2.16
CA LEU A 123 -8.10 8.20 2.22
C LEU A 123 -8.45 9.63 2.60
N ASP A 124 -9.49 10.17 1.97
CA ASP A 124 -9.95 11.54 2.20
C ASP A 124 -11.44 11.67 1.92
N ARG A 125 -12.06 12.66 2.55
CA ARG A 125 -13.49 12.94 2.46
C ARG A 125 -13.72 14.44 2.51
N ARG A 126 -14.54 14.95 1.60
CA ARG A 126 -14.80 16.38 1.52
C ARG A 126 -16.16 16.74 0.93
N THR A 127 -16.80 17.76 1.49
CA THR A 127 -17.98 18.39 0.89
C THR A 127 -17.56 19.35 -0.23
N VAL A 128 -18.07 19.12 -1.43
CA VAL A 128 -17.79 19.93 -2.61
C VAL A 128 -18.87 21.00 -2.77
N GLU A 129 -18.59 22.21 -2.30
CA GLU A 129 -19.56 23.32 -2.29
C GLU A 129 -19.88 23.85 -3.69
N GLU A 130 -18.85 24.10 -4.51
CA GLU A 130 -19.02 24.74 -5.84
C GLU A 130 -19.20 23.73 -6.99
N GLY A 131 -19.37 22.45 -6.66
CA GLY A 131 -19.56 21.38 -7.63
C GLY A 131 -18.32 20.97 -8.43
N GLU A 132 -17.14 21.53 -8.12
CA GLU A 132 -15.86 21.18 -8.75
C GLU A 132 -14.82 20.76 -7.71
N PHE A 133 -14.05 19.72 -8.02
CA PHE A 133 -12.95 19.25 -7.19
C PHE A 133 -11.80 18.64 -8.02
N ARG A 134 -10.61 18.56 -7.42
CA ARG A 134 -9.43 17.86 -7.92
C ARG A 134 -9.01 16.78 -6.94
N ILE A 135 -8.18 15.84 -7.40
CA ILE A 135 -7.55 14.85 -6.53
C ILE A 135 -6.04 15.02 -6.64
N ARG A 136 -5.40 15.43 -5.56
CA ARG A 136 -3.96 15.70 -5.50
C ARG A 136 -3.37 15.19 -4.20
N ASP A 137 -2.20 14.55 -4.28
CA ASP A 137 -1.47 14.06 -3.11
C ASP A 137 -2.35 13.34 -2.07
N ASN A 138 -3.21 12.40 -2.54
CA ASN A 138 -4.19 11.66 -1.72
C ASN A 138 -5.29 12.52 -1.06
N LYS A 139 -5.57 13.73 -1.58
CA LYS A 139 -6.59 14.63 -1.06
C LYS A 139 -7.56 15.09 -2.13
N ILE A 140 -8.78 15.36 -1.69
CA ILE A 140 -9.80 16.07 -2.46
C ILE A 140 -9.57 17.56 -2.22
N ILE A 141 -9.27 18.28 -3.30
CA ILE A 141 -9.02 19.72 -3.30
C ILE A 141 -10.19 20.43 -3.94
N CYS A 142 -10.74 21.45 -3.29
CA CYS A 142 -11.80 22.29 -3.80
C CYS A 142 -11.26 23.68 -4.17
N LYS A 143 -12.00 24.46 -4.97
CA LYS A 143 -11.55 25.77 -5.48
C LYS A 143 -11.10 26.75 -4.39
N GLN A 144 -11.72 26.67 -3.21
CA GLN A 144 -11.39 27.52 -2.07
C GLN A 144 -10.07 27.16 -1.38
N ASP A 145 -9.45 26.03 -1.73
CA ASP A 145 -8.17 25.64 -1.15
C ASP A 145 -7.01 26.35 -1.83
N SER A 146 -6.00 26.70 -1.03
CA SER A 146 -4.77 27.35 -1.51
C SER A 146 -3.97 26.53 -2.52
N ASN A 147 -4.23 25.23 -2.61
CA ASN A 147 -3.52 24.28 -3.46
C ASN A 147 -4.38 23.73 -4.61
N TRP A 148 -5.45 24.44 -5.00
CA TRP A 148 -6.23 24.15 -6.20
C TRP A 148 -5.36 23.94 -7.44
#